data_AF-A0A9E2YFH4-F1
#
_entry.id   AF-A0A9E2YFH4-F1
#
_cell.length_a   1.000
_cell.length_b   1.000
_cell.length_c   1.000
_cell.angle_alpha   90.00
_cell.angle_beta   90.00
_cell.angle_gamma   90.00
#
_symmetry.space_group_name_H-M   'P 1'
#
loop_
_entity.id
_entity.type
_entity.pdbx_description
1 polymer ?
#
loop_
_entity_poly.entity_id
_entity_poly.type
_entity_poly.pdbx_seq_one_letter_code
_entity_poly.pdbx_strand_id
1 'polypeptide(L)'
;MSEDRQAEHSSPAPEPPRGNEPRRSPVVFIFVNFLRGVAALLVYFFHLQLLVITGYPLHPVPPGSWTWRLIHHDFNLGRYAVATFFIISGFLIPETLRKPRMTLGRFVIHRFFRLYPCYWFSLAVVCLLALCKLEELAGNTPGMKFKWMFINFTMMQKFVGIPDEIGASWTLQIEMIFYFACGAMFVAGLLAWRRTALIISLCGAVVLAVSRSRIAAQLPVAIPLALALMALGDIIRAYSRGDLLRGTVILWTFIVAVALIPICLFAYDDFGWGAALSNAAAIATFLFAYQLREFFANLRILRATSNFLGEISYSFYLLHGPIGLEIARAVYDRTGSATYAMAVSLVPTITLSWIVYQLVESPAIMLGRRLTGEASARQIAVAEAARPDVYPIVDVADANEITVD
;
A
#
# COMPACT_ATOMS: atom_id res chain seq x y z
N MET A 1 -1.14 21.35 77.15
CA MET A 1 -2.06 20.20 77.12
C MET A 1 -2.98 20.42 75.93
N SER A 2 -2.85 19.57 74.91
CA SER A 2 -3.68 19.38 73.70
C SER A 2 -4.11 20.62 72.90
N GLU A 3 -3.33 20.92 71.85
CA GLU A 3 -3.81 21.64 70.64
C GLU A 3 -4.48 20.65 69.68
N ASP A 4 -5.59 21.10 69.11
CA ASP A 4 -6.35 20.51 68.02
C ASP A 4 -5.50 20.17 66.78
N ARG A 5 -5.74 18.99 66.19
CA ARG A 5 -5.54 18.76 64.75
C ARG A 5 -6.73 18.01 64.18
N GLN A 6 -7.63 18.76 63.57
CA GLN A 6 -8.60 18.24 62.61
C GLN A 6 -7.84 17.67 61.39
N ALA A 7 -8.21 16.46 61.00
CA ALA A 7 -7.69 15.80 59.80
C ALA A 7 -8.40 16.37 58.57
N GLU A 8 -7.67 17.16 57.77
CA GLU A 8 -8.11 17.57 56.42
C GLU A 8 -8.10 16.35 55.49
N HIS A 9 -9.30 15.97 55.05
CA HIS A 9 -9.52 15.00 53.99
C HIS A 9 -9.19 15.68 52.65
N SER A 10 -8.00 15.40 52.09
CA SER A 10 -7.60 15.91 50.79
C SER A 10 -8.31 15.15 49.67
N SER A 11 -9.24 15.82 48.99
CA SER A 11 -9.85 15.34 47.75
C SER A 11 -8.76 15.06 46.70
N PRO A 12 -8.84 13.95 45.93
CA PRO A 12 -7.86 13.67 44.90
C PRO A 12 -7.98 14.74 43.79
N ALA A 13 -6.83 15.24 43.34
CA ALA A 13 -6.75 16.24 42.27
C ALA A 13 -7.48 15.73 41.01
N PRO A 14 -8.20 16.61 40.28
CA PRO A 14 -8.90 16.22 39.06
C PRO A 14 -7.91 15.68 38.03
N GLU A 15 -8.20 14.49 37.50
CA GLU A 15 -7.42 13.90 36.39
C GLU A 15 -7.35 14.91 35.24
N PRO A 16 -6.16 15.12 34.62
CA PRO A 16 -6.05 15.97 33.46
C PRO A 16 -6.95 15.41 32.33
N PRO A 17 -7.61 16.28 31.55
CA PRO A 17 -8.53 15.85 30.51
C PRO A 17 -7.81 14.89 29.57
N ARG A 18 -8.37 13.69 29.41
CA ARG A 18 -7.86 12.65 28.50
C ARG A 18 -7.69 13.29 27.13
N GLY A 19 -6.43 13.55 26.76
CA GLY A 19 -6.07 14.15 25.49
C GLY A 19 -6.72 13.35 24.37
N ASN A 20 -7.54 14.03 23.57
CA ASN A 20 -8.17 13.50 22.37
C ASN A 20 -7.17 12.61 21.63
N GLU A 21 -7.41 11.30 21.61
CA GLU A 21 -6.68 10.41 20.72
C GLU A 21 -6.77 11.04 19.32
N PRO A 22 -5.65 11.19 18.58
CA PRO A 22 -5.68 11.81 17.27
C PRO A 22 -6.57 10.96 16.37
N ARG A 23 -7.83 11.39 16.22
CA ARG A 23 -8.77 10.86 15.21
C ARG A 23 -8.02 10.95 13.89
N ARG A 24 -7.76 9.79 13.27
CA ARG A 24 -7.17 9.71 11.93
C ARG A 24 -7.89 10.75 11.07
N SER A 25 -7.22 11.75 10.51
CA SER A 25 -7.94 12.70 9.68
C SER A 25 -8.51 11.92 8.49
N PRO A 26 -9.85 11.88 8.31
CA PRO A 26 -10.47 11.13 7.21
C PRO A 26 -9.89 11.54 5.85
N VAL A 27 -9.44 12.79 5.76
CA VAL A 27 -8.78 13.42 4.62
C VAL A 27 -7.55 12.66 4.12
N VAL A 28 -6.66 12.27 5.04
CA VAL A 28 -5.41 11.58 4.65
C VAL A 28 -5.68 10.21 4.04
N PHE A 29 -6.73 9.54 4.51
CA PHE A 29 -7.11 8.23 3.97
C PHE A 29 -7.73 8.36 2.57
N ILE A 30 -8.50 9.41 2.31
CA ILE A 30 -9.23 9.60 1.05
C ILE A 30 -8.26 9.77 -0.14
N PHE A 31 -7.28 10.68 -0.06
CA PHE A 31 -6.37 10.90 -1.19
C PHE A 31 -5.46 9.67 -1.43
N VAL A 32 -5.05 8.98 -0.37
CA VAL A 32 -4.23 7.77 -0.51
C VAL A 32 -5.03 6.67 -1.21
N ASN A 33 -6.28 6.46 -0.82
CA ASN A 33 -7.16 5.49 -1.45
C ASN A 33 -7.43 5.83 -2.91
N PHE A 34 -7.60 7.12 -3.22
CA PHE A 34 -7.70 7.59 -4.61
C PHE A 34 -6.48 7.16 -5.43
N LEU A 35 -5.27 7.51 -4.95
CA LEU A 35 -4.03 7.17 -5.63
C LEU A 35 -3.84 5.66 -5.77
N ARG A 36 -4.20 4.86 -4.75
CA ARG A 36 -4.16 3.39 -4.82
C ARG A 36 -5.09 2.85 -5.91
N GLY A 37 -6.32 3.35 -5.97
CA GLY A 37 -7.32 2.96 -6.96
C GLY A 37 -6.87 3.29 -8.38
N VAL A 38 -6.40 4.53 -8.59
CA VAL A 38 -5.85 4.98 -9.88
C VAL A 38 -4.64 4.14 -10.26
N ALA A 39 -3.67 3.94 -9.37
CA ALA A 39 -2.48 3.15 -9.65
C ALA A 39 -2.83 1.70 -10.02
N ALA A 40 -3.80 1.07 -9.35
CA ALA A 40 -4.26 -0.27 -9.68
C ALA A 40 -4.85 -0.34 -11.11
N LEU A 41 -5.67 0.65 -11.49
CA LEU A 41 -6.22 0.78 -12.85
C LEU A 41 -5.11 1.00 -13.89
N LEU A 42 -4.11 1.82 -13.60
CA LEU A 42 -2.99 2.06 -14.52
C LEU A 42 -2.14 0.79 -14.72
N VAL A 43 -1.94 -0.01 -13.67
CA VAL A 43 -1.29 -1.33 -13.79
C VAL A 43 -2.10 -2.26 -14.67
N TYR A 44 -3.42 -2.30 -14.49
CA TYR A 44 -4.33 -3.07 -15.33
C TYR A 44 -4.21 -2.67 -16.79
N PHE A 45 -4.34 -1.38 -17.10
CA PHE A 45 -4.23 -0.87 -18.46
C PHE A 45 -2.86 -1.14 -19.07
N PHE A 46 -1.78 -0.98 -18.31
CA PHE A 46 -0.43 -1.29 -18.77
C PHE A 46 -0.26 -2.77 -19.18
N HIS A 47 -0.72 -3.71 -18.35
CA HIS A 47 -0.59 -5.14 -18.65
C HIS A 47 -1.54 -5.61 -19.75
N LEU A 48 -2.74 -5.04 -19.79
CA LEU A 48 -3.70 -5.27 -20.84
C LEU A 48 -3.16 -4.80 -22.19
N GLN A 49 -2.53 -3.62 -22.18
CA GLN A 49 -1.81 -3.12 -23.32
C GLN A 49 -0.66 -4.04 -23.71
N LEU A 50 0.17 -4.52 -22.78
CA LEU A 50 1.20 -5.51 -23.11
C LEU A 50 0.61 -6.78 -23.76
N LEU A 51 -0.46 -7.33 -23.20
CA LEU A 51 -1.08 -8.55 -23.71
C LEU A 51 -1.64 -8.37 -25.12
N VAL A 52 -2.27 -7.22 -25.39
CA VAL A 52 -2.91 -6.94 -26.68
C VAL A 52 -1.93 -6.35 -27.71
N ILE A 53 -0.87 -5.66 -27.28
CA ILE A 53 0.08 -4.96 -28.16
C ILE A 53 1.34 -5.78 -28.45
N THR A 54 1.85 -6.59 -27.51
CA THR A 54 3.20 -7.17 -27.63
C THR A 54 3.27 -8.66 -27.94
N GLY A 55 2.18 -9.42 -27.88
CA GLY A 55 2.35 -10.88 -27.92
C GLY A 55 1.15 -11.80 -28.14
N TYR A 56 -0.01 -11.39 -28.65
CA TYR A 56 -1.03 -12.36 -29.11
C TYR A 56 -2.07 -11.76 -30.09
N PRO A 57 -2.31 -12.34 -31.29
CA PRO A 57 -1.29 -12.83 -32.20
C PRO A 57 -1.28 -12.16 -33.59
N LEU A 58 -2.05 -11.09 -33.89
CA LEU A 58 -2.15 -10.61 -35.29
C LEU A 58 -2.18 -9.09 -35.56
N HIS A 59 -2.37 -8.22 -34.56
CA HIS A 59 -2.35 -6.76 -34.81
C HIS A 59 -1.65 -5.95 -33.69
N PRO A 60 -0.31 -6.02 -33.59
CA PRO A 60 0.43 -5.12 -32.72
C PRO A 60 0.23 -3.67 -33.17
N VAL A 61 0.13 -2.73 -32.21
CA VAL A 61 0.51 -1.35 -32.51
C VAL A 61 1.97 -1.40 -32.94
N PRO A 62 2.36 -0.83 -34.10
CA PRO A 62 3.71 -0.97 -34.61
C PRO A 62 4.73 -0.59 -33.54
N PRO A 63 5.69 -1.47 -33.19
CA PRO A 63 6.81 -1.10 -32.36
C PRO A 63 7.44 0.19 -32.90
N GLY A 64 7.42 1.24 -32.08
CA GLY A 64 7.91 2.57 -32.46
C GLY A 64 6.84 3.61 -32.81
N SER A 65 5.54 3.29 -32.75
CA SER A 65 4.48 4.32 -32.79
C SER A 65 4.61 5.29 -31.61
N TRP A 66 4.03 6.48 -31.74
CA TRP A 66 4.05 7.49 -30.68
C TRP A 66 3.39 6.99 -29.38
N THR A 67 2.30 6.22 -29.47
CA THR A 67 1.63 5.63 -28.30
C THR A 67 2.45 4.54 -27.64
N TRP A 68 3.14 3.70 -28.43
CA TRP A 68 4.05 2.68 -27.92
C TRP A 68 5.21 3.32 -27.15
N ARG A 69 5.85 4.33 -27.74
CA ARG A 69 6.96 5.05 -27.13
C ARG A 69 6.53 5.75 -25.84
N LEU A 70 5.41 6.46 -25.85
CA LEU A 70 4.90 7.16 -24.66
C LEU A 70 4.46 6.24 -23.52
N ILE A 71 4.16 4.97 -23.74
CA ILE A 71 3.61 4.09 -22.69
C ILE A 71 4.63 3.03 -22.23
N HIS A 72 5.58 2.67 -23.08
CA HIS A 72 6.54 1.61 -22.80
C HIS A 72 8.00 2.06 -22.81
N HIS A 73 8.35 3.13 -23.54
CA HIS A 73 9.74 3.57 -23.72
C HIS A 73 10.06 4.88 -23.00
N ASP A 74 9.51 5.99 -23.48
CA ASP A 74 9.78 7.36 -23.01
C ASP A 74 9.10 7.65 -21.67
N PHE A 75 7.99 6.96 -21.41
CA PHE A 75 7.31 6.96 -20.12
C PHE A 75 6.69 5.59 -19.91
N ASN A 76 7.00 4.95 -18.79
CA ASN A 76 6.51 3.61 -18.48
C ASN A 76 5.38 3.67 -17.44
N LEU A 77 4.16 3.42 -17.90
CA LEU A 77 2.96 3.55 -17.06
C LEU A 77 2.95 2.55 -15.89
N GLY A 78 3.43 1.33 -16.10
CA GLY A 78 3.54 0.31 -15.06
C GLY A 78 4.51 0.72 -13.95
N ARG A 79 5.70 1.23 -14.31
CA ARG A 79 6.69 1.73 -13.36
C ARG A 79 6.16 2.92 -12.57
N TYR A 80 5.51 3.87 -13.25
CA TYR A 80 4.86 5.01 -12.60
C TYR A 80 3.88 4.53 -11.52
N ALA A 81 2.97 3.63 -11.87
CA ALA A 81 1.94 3.15 -10.95
C ALA A 81 2.52 2.35 -9.76
N VAL A 82 3.52 1.50 -10.02
CA VAL A 82 4.22 0.74 -8.96
C VAL A 82 5.02 1.66 -8.04
N ALA A 83 5.70 2.68 -8.57
CA ALA A 83 6.39 3.69 -7.77
C ALA A 83 5.40 4.46 -6.87
N THR A 84 4.20 4.78 -7.35
CA THR A 84 3.14 5.37 -6.52
C THR A 84 2.75 4.45 -5.37
N PHE A 85 2.59 3.14 -5.58
CA PHE A 85 2.33 2.18 -4.51
C PHE A 85 3.45 2.13 -3.47
N PHE A 86 4.72 2.20 -3.89
CA PHE A 86 5.85 2.23 -2.98
C PHE A 86 5.88 3.50 -2.12
N ILE A 87 5.63 4.67 -2.69
CA ILE A 87 5.55 5.92 -1.91
C ILE A 87 4.40 5.85 -0.90
N ILE A 88 3.22 5.34 -1.31
CA ILE A 88 2.07 5.13 -0.42
C ILE A 88 2.41 4.17 0.72
N SER A 89 3.10 3.08 0.41
CA SER A 89 3.55 2.08 1.39
C SER A 89 4.46 2.73 2.44
N GLY A 90 5.45 3.47 1.99
CA GLY A 90 6.32 4.29 2.83
C GLY A 90 5.59 5.28 3.72
N PHE A 91 4.55 5.92 3.19
CA PHE A 91 3.74 6.90 3.90
C PHE A 91 2.84 6.29 4.98
N LEU A 92 2.42 5.02 4.83
CA LEU A 92 1.46 4.37 5.73
C LEU A 92 2.07 3.37 6.70
N ILE A 93 3.05 2.57 6.28
CA ILE A 93 3.48 1.38 7.04
C ILE A 93 4.26 1.75 8.29
N PRO A 94 5.33 2.59 8.25
CA PRO A 94 6.04 2.98 9.46
C PRO A 94 5.12 3.68 10.47
N GLU A 95 4.13 4.43 9.98
CA GLU A 95 3.10 5.05 10.82
C GLU A 95 2.28 4.04 11.62
N THR A 96 2.00 2.85 11.07
CA THR A 96 1.29 1.82 11.83
C THR A 96 2.07 1.33 13.04
N LEU A 97 3.40 1.26 12.94
CA LEU A 97 4.30 0.86 14.02
C LEU A 97 4.44 1.94 15.11
N ARG A 98 4.17 3.20 14.78
CA ARG A 98 4.23 4.33 15.72
C ARG A 98 2.95 4.53 16.53
N LYS A 99 1.92 3.71 16.32
CA LYS A 99 0.68 3.81 17.09
C LYS A 99 0.89 3.39 18.54
N PRO A 100 0.19 4.04 19.50
CA PRO A 100 0.16 3.58 20.89
C PRO A 100 -0.26 2.11 20.95
N ARG A 101 0.39 1.32 21.81
CA ARG A 101 0.09 -0.11 22.04
C ARG A 101 0.40 -1.04 20.85
N MET A 102 1.07 -0.55 19.80
CA MET A 102 1.54 -1.42 18.72
C MET A 102 2.73 -2.26 19.18
N THR A 103 2.75 -3.53 18.80
CA THR A 103 3.88 -4.46 19.04
C THR A 103 4.29 -5.11 17.72
N LEU A 104 5.48 -5.70 17.66
CA LEU A 104 5.94 -6.41 16.46
C LEU A 104 4.96 -7.53 16.08
N GLY A 105 4.50 -8.33 17.05
CA GLY A 105 3.55 -9.41 16.79
C GLY A 105 2.22 -8.90 16.21
N ARG A 106 1.67 -7.82 16.75
CA ARG A 106 0.44 -7.19 16.20
C ARG A 106 0.66 -6.69 14.78
N PHE A 107 1.79 -6.05 14.51
CA PHE A 107 2.16 -5.59 13.19
C PHE A 107 2.23 -6.75 12.19
N VAL A 108 2.96 -7.81 12.51
CA VAL A 108 3.10 -8.99 11.64
C VAL A 108 1.74 -9.63 11.35
N ILE A 109 0.89 -9.81 12.37
CA ILE A 109 -0.47 -10.35 12.19
C ILE A 109 -1.28 -9.47 11.22
N HIS A 110 -1.29 -8.16 11.41
CA HIS A 110 -2.04 -7.25 10.54
C HIS A 110 -1.56 -7.31 9.09
N ARG A 111 -0.25 -7.46 8.86
CA ARG A 111 0.33 -7.57 7.52
C ARG A 111 0.06 -8.93 6.88
N PHE A 112 0.16 -10.01 7.65
CA PHE A 112 -0.14 -11.34 7.19
C PHE A 112 -1.59 -11.45 6.68
N PHE A 113 -2.55 -11.06 7.51
CA PHE A 113 -3.98 -11.12 7.16
C PHE A 113 -4.41 -10.10 6.09
N ARG A 114 -3.57 -9.08 5.83
CA ARG A 114 -3.78 -8.14 4.74
C ARG A 114 -3.34 -8.71 3.39
N LEU A 115 -2.27 -9.50 3.34
CA LEU A 115 -1.68 -9.99 2.09
C LEU A 115 -2.08 -11.42 1.74
N TYR A 116 -1.74 -12.38 2.62
CA TYR A 116 -1.74 -13.80 2.28
C TYR A 116 -3.11 -14.37 1.86
N PRO A 117 -4.23 -14.08 2.55
CA PRO A 117 -5.52 -14.68 2.22
C PRO A 117 -6.00 -14.39 0.80
N CYS A 118 -5.89 -13.12 0.37
CA CYS A 118 -6.28 -12.74 -0.99
C CYS A 118 -5.27 -13.28 -2.02
N TYR A 119 -3.97 -13.24 -1.70
CA TYR A 119 -2.94 -13.83 -2.57
C TYR A 119 -3.16 -15.33 -2.82
N TRP A 120 -3.42 -16.11 -1.77
CA TRP A 120 -3.71 -17.55 -1.90
C TRP A 120 -4.99 -17.82 -2.68
N PHE A 121 -6.02 -16.99 -2.51
CA PHE A 121 -7.22 -17.08 -3.33
C PHE A 121 -6.88 -16.85 -4.81
N SER A 122 -6.12 -15.81 -5.14
CA SER A 122 -5.68 -15.55 -6.51
C SER A 122 -4.81 -16.67 -7.07
N LEU A 123 -3.95 -17.29 -6.26
CA LEU A 123 -3.14 -18.44 -6.66
C LEU A 123 -4.01 -19.66 -6.96
N ALA A 124 -5.04 -19.90 -6.14
CA ALA A 124 -6.01 -20.95 -6.38
C ALA A 124 -6.81 -20.73 -7.69
N VAL A 125 -7.15 -19.47 -8.00
CA VAL A 125 -7.78 -19.11 -9.29
C VAL A 125 -6.85 -19.47 -10.46
N VAL A 126 -5.56 -19.14 -10.39
CA VAL A 126 -4.59 -19.53 -11.42
C VAL A 126 -4.53 -21.05 -11.58
N CYS A 127 -4.46 -21.79 -10.48
CA CYS A 127 -4.46 -23.25 -10.50
C CYS A 127 -5.71 -23.82 -11.18
N LEU A 128 -6.89 -23.28 -10.85
CA LEU A 128 -8.15 -23.70 -11.43
C LEU A 128 -8.21 -23.43 -12.94
N LEU A 129 -7.75 -22.25 -13.39
CA LEU A 129 -7.70 -21.91 -14.80
C LEU A 129 -6.77 -22.83 -15.59
N ALA A 130 -5.60 -23.16 -15.01
CA ALA A 130 -4.67 -24.10 -15.63
C ALA A 130 -5.28 -25.51 -15.80
N LEU A 131 -6.01 -25.99 -14.79
CA LEU A 131 -6.73 -27.28 -14.87
C LEU A 131 -7.82 -27.27 -15.95
N CYS A 132 -8.58 -26.17 -16.07
CA CYS A 132 -9.67 -26.06 -17.05
C CYS A 132 -9.18 -25.94 -18.50
N LYS A 133 -8.03 -25.29 -18.72
CA LYS A 133 -7.49 -25.05 -20.08
C LYS A 133 -6.61 -26.16 -20.63
N LEU A 134 -6.34 -27.21 -19.84
CA LEU A 134 -5.32 -28.22 -20.17
C LEU A 134 -3.94 -27.60 -20.48
N GLU A 135 -3.67 -26.39 -19.97
CA GLU A 135 -2.36 -25.73 -20.09
C GLU A 135 -1.43 -26.28 -19.00
N GLU A 136 -0.18 -26.55 -19.36
CA GLU A 136 0.79 -27.03 -18.39
C GLU A 136 1.19 -25.90 -17.42
N LEU A 137 0.84 -26.05 -16.15
CA LEU A 137 1.50 -25.33 -15.04
C LEU A 137 3.02 -25.42 -15.22
N ALA A 138 3.73 -24.33 -14.93
CA ALA A 138 5.17 -24.29 -15.03
C ALA A 138 5.83 -25.42 -14.21
N GLY A 139 6.64 -26.25 -14.89
CA GLY A 139 7.32 -27.41 -14.33
C GLY A 139 7.13 -28.67 -15.17
N ASN A 140 8.21 -29.25 -15.69
CA ASN A 140 8.12 -30.34 -16.69
C ASN A 140 7.77 -31.72 -16.08
N THR A 141 7.66 -31.82 -14.75
CA THR A 141 7.30 -33.07 -14.04
C THR A 141 6.40 -32.80 -12.83
N PRO A 142 5.54 -33.75 -12.41
CA PRO A 142 4.63 -33.56 -11.27
C PRO A 142 5.32 -33.14 -9.96
N GLY A 143 6.49 -33.72 -9.65
CA GLY A 143 7.27 -33.35 -8.46
C GLY A 143 7.84 -31.93 -8.52
N MET A 144 8.24 -31.46 -9.71
CA MET A 144 8.67 -30.09 -9.92
C MET A 144 7.51 -29.10 -9.85
N LYS A 145 6.32 -29.46 -10.36
CA LYS A 145 5.10 -28.66 -10.24
C LYS A 145 4.69 -28.44 -8.79
N PHE A 146 4.76 -29.48 -7.95
CA PHE A 146 4.46 -29.35 -6.51
C PHE A 146 5.43 -28.41 -5.80
N LYS A 147 6.74 -28.60 -6.00
CA LYS A 147 7.77 -27.73 -5.41
C LYS A 147 7.61 -26.27 -5.86
N TRP A 148 7.32 -26.06 -7.14
CA TRP A 148 7.07 -24.73 -7.72
C TRP A 148 5.87 -24.04 -7.09
N MET A 149 4.74 -24.75 -6.99
CA MET A 149 3.50 -24.23 -6.42
C MET A 149 3.66 -23.95 -4.93
N PHE A 150 4.34 -24.84 -4.20
CA PHE A 150 4.63 -24.64 -2.78
C PHE A 150 5.47 -23.38 -2.54
N ILE A 151 6.47 -23.13 -3.37
CA ILE A 151 7.29 -21.93 -3.25
C ILE A 151 6.46 -20.68 -3.57
N ASN A 152 5.65 -20.70 -4.64
CA ASN A 152 4.72 -19.60 -4.93
C ASN A 152 3.73 -19.36 -3.79
N PHE A 153 3.23 -20.42 -3.14
CA PHE A 153 2.36 -20.30 -1.97
C PHE A 153 2.99 -19.50 -0.82
N THR A 154 4.32 -19.58 -0.65
CA THR A 154 5.07 -18.78 0.35
C THR A 154 5.33 -17.33 -0.07
N MET A 155 5.04 -16.96 -1.32
CA MET A 155 5.40 -15.67 -1.93
C MET A 155 6.92 -15.42 -1.99
N MET A 156 7.77 -16.45 -1.85
CA MET A 156 9.24 -16.30 -1.81
C MET A 156 9.97 -16.70 -3.11
N GLN A 157 9.23 -16.96 -4.19
CA GLN A 157 9.75 -17.51 -5.45
C GLN A 157 10.93 -16.74 -6.06
N LYS A 158 10.92 -15.40 -6.09
CA LYS A 158 12.07 -14.66 -6.66
C LYS A 158 13.35 -14.78 -5.84
N PHE A 159 13.26 -14.97 -4.52
CA PHE A 159 14.44 -15.15 -3.67
C PHE A 159 15.18 -16.45 -3.97
N VAL A 160 14.46 -17.45 -4.51
CA VAL A 160 15.00 -18.75 -4.89
C VAL A 160 15.13 -18.91 -6.40
N GLY A 161 14.97 -17.82 -7.16
CA GLY A 161 15.14 -17.81 -8.62
C GLY A 161 13.99 -18.46 -9.41
N ILE A 162 12.83 -18.66 -8.79
CA ILE A 162 11.64 -19.21 -9.42
C ILE A 162 10.75 -18.08 -9.95
N PRO A 163 10.24 -18.17 -11.20
CA PRO A 163 9.25 -17.25 -11.74
C PRO A 163 7.98 -17.12 -10.90
N ASP A 164 7.39 -15.93 -10.94
CA ASP A 164 6.13 -15.64 -10.29
C ASP A 164 4.97 -16.21 -11.09
N GLU A 165 4.16 -17.06 -10.46
CA GLU A 165 2.93 -17.60 -11.05
C GLU A 165 1.89 -16.48 -11.22
N ILE A 166 1.80 -15.59 -10.23
CA ILE A 166 1.06 -14.33 -10.33
C ILE A 166 2.07 -13.26 -10.73
N GLY A 167 2.14 -12.89 -12.01
CA GLY A 167 3.17 -11.99 -12.52
C GLY A 167 3.31 -10.65 -11.78
N ALA A 168 2.30 -10.17 -11.07
CA ALA A 168 2.35 -8.96 -10.26
C ALA A 168 2.98 -9.14 -8.85
N SER A 169 3.27 -10.37 -8.41
CA SER A 169 3.72 -10.66 -7.04
C SER A 169 5.16 -10.22 -6.70
N TRP A 170 5.99 -9.92 -7.71
CA TRP A 170 7.35 -9.42 -7.47
C TRP A 170 7.36 -8.11 -6.66
N THR A 171 6.32 -7.26 -6.80
CA THR A 171 6.21 -6.03 -6.01
C THR A 171 5.84 -6.32 -4.55
N LEU A 172 5.05 -7.37 -4.31
CA LEU A 172 4.66 -7.80 -2.96
C LEU A 172 5.84 -8.35 -2.18
N GLN A 173 6.77 -9.02 -2.85
CA GLN A 173 8.04 -9.45 -2.23
C GLN A 173 8.86 -8.28 -1.74
N ILE A 174 8.95 -7.20 -2.53
CA ILE A 174 9.61 -5.96 -2.11
C ILE A 174 8.88 -5.35 -0.90
N GLU A 175 7.55 -5.38 -0.90
CA GLU A 175 6.75 -4.91 0.23
C GLU A 175 7.00 -5.73 1.50
N MET A 176 7.14 -7.06 1.39
CA MET A 176 7.54 -7.92 2.50
C MET A 176 8.92 -7.56 3.05
N ILE A 177 9.93 -7.33 2.19
CA ILE A 177 11.26 -6.86 2.61
C ILE A 177 11.12 -5.56 3.42
N PHE A 178 10.28 -4.63 2.95
CA PHE A 178 10.05 -3.39 3.66
C PHE A 178 9.35 -3.59 5.01
N TYR A 179 8.43 -4.55 5.12
CA TYR A 179 7.80 -4.91 6.40
C TYR A 179 8.82 -5.44 7.40
N PHE A 180 9.73 -6.33 6.96
CA PHE A 180 10.82 -6.83 7.80
C PHE A 180 11.76 -5.71 8.21
N ALA A 181 12.16 -4.83 7.28
CA ALA A 181 13.00 -3.68 7.58
C ALA A 181 12.36 -2.76 8.63
N CYS A 182 11.08 -2.42 8.45
CA CYS A 182 10.31 -1.63 9.41
C CYS A 182 10.17 -2.31 10.78
N GLY A 183 9.92 -3.63 10.79
CA GLY A 183 9.86 -4.42 12.03
C GLY A 183 11.19 -4.44 12.78
N ALA A 184 12.31 -4.64 12.06
CA ALA A 184 13.65 -4.59 12.63
C ALA A 184 13.99 -3.21 13.18
N MET A 185 13.69 -2.15 12.43
CA MET A 185 13.85 -0.77 12.88
C MET A 185 12.97 -0.43 14.09
N PHE A 186 11.77 -1.00 14.19
CA PHE A 186 10.90 -0.84 15.35
C PHE A 186 11.50 -1.47 16.61
N VAL A 187 11.95 -2.73 16.52
CA VAL A 187 12.60 -3.44 17.64
C VAL A 187 13.87 -2.72 18.09
N ALA A 188 14.67 -2.21 17.14
CA ALA A 188 15.90 -1.50 17.43
C ALA A 188 15.69 -0.03 17.89
N GLY A 189 14.45 0.48 17.93
CA GLY A 189 14.17 1.89 18.25
C GLY A 189 14.62 2.89 17.18
N LEU A 190 14.91 2.42 15.96
CA LEU A 190 15.48 3.21 14.86
C LEU A 190 14.43 3.72 13.86
N LEU A 191 13.13 3.65 14.17
CA LEU A 191 12.07 4.15 13.28
C LEU A 191 12.20 5.64 12.92
N ALA A 192 12.92 6.44 13.71
CA ALA A 192 13.21 7.84 13.39
C ALA A 192 14.33 7.99 12.34
N TRP A 193 15.12 6.94 12.07
CA TRP A 193 16.28 6.93 11.16
C TRP A 193 15.87 6.79 9.69
N ARG A 194 14.72 7.36 9.33
CA ARG A 194 14.16 7.37 7.96
C ARG A 194 15.12 7.98 6.93
N ARG A 195 15.92 8.98 7.31
CA ARG A 195 16.95 9.59 6.45
C ARG A 195 18.09 8.60 6.19
N THR A 196 18.56 7.92 7.23
CA THR A 196 19.60 6.88 7.11
C THR A 196 19.11 5.72 6.25
N ALA A 197 17.88 5.26 6.45
CA ALA A 197 17.26 4.23 5.61
C ALA A 197 17.18 4.66 4.13
N LEU A 198 16.82 5.93 3.87
CA LEU A 198 16.82 6.50 2.52
C LEU A 198 18.22 6.51 1.91
N ILE A 199 19.24 7.00 2.65
CA ILE A 199 20.63 7.05 2.18
C ILE A 199 21.14 5.64 1.85
N ILE A 200 20.97 4.68 2.76
CA ILE A 200 21.39 3.28 2.55
C ILE A 200 20.71 2.71 1.31
N SER A 201 19.42 2.94 1.14
CA SER A 201 18.65 2.44 -0.01
C SER A 201 19.10 3.10 -1.32
N LEU A 202 19.34 4.41 -1.34
CA LEU A 202 19.86 5.11 -2.52
C LEU A 202 21.29 4.66 -2.87
N CYS A 203 22.19 4.57 -1.90
CA CYS A 203 23.54 4.07 -2.11
C CYS A 203 23.52 2.64 -2.65
N GLY A 204 22.68 1.76 -2.08
CA GLY A 204 22.48 0.40 -2.58
C GLY A 204 21.96 0.37 -4.03
N ALA A 205 21.00 1.24 -4.37
CA ALA A 205 20.47 1.34 -5.72
C ALA A 205 21.54 1.82 -6.73
N VAL A 206 22.34 2.83 -6.37
CA VAL A 206 23.46 3.31 -7.20
C VAL A 206 24.50 2.20 -7.40
N VAL A 207 24.94 1.55 -6.32
CA VAL A 207 25.95 0.48 -6.38
C VAL A 207 25.47 -0.66 -7.26
N LEU A 208 24.23 -1.13 -7.09
CA LEU A 208 23.68 -2.20 -7.92
C LEU A 208 23.47 -1.77 -9.37
N ALA A 209 23.03 -0.53 -9.63
CA ALA A 209 22.85 -0.02 -10.99
C ALA A 209 24.18 0.05 -11.75
N VAL A 210 25.21 0.62 -11.13
CA VAL A 210 26.57 0.68 -11.71
C VAL A 210 27.15 -0.72 -11.88
N SER A 211 26.97 -1.62 -10.90
CA SER A 211 27.47 -2.99 -11.01
C SER A 211 26.77 -3.75 -12.16
N ARG A 212 25.47 -3.52 -12.34
CA ARG A 212 24.66 -4.11 -13.41
C ARG A 212 25.18 -3.71 -14.79
N SER A 213 25.47 -2.42 -15.00
CA SER A 213 26.01 -1.93 -16.28
C SER A 213 27.42 -2.42 -16.58
N ARG A 214 28.22 -2.75 -15.55
CA ARG A 214 29.61 -3.22 -15.70
C ARG A 214 29.73 -4.72 -15.92
N ILE A 215 28.92 -5.52 -15.23
CA ILE A 215 29.06 -6.98 -15.18
C ILE A 215 28.06 -7.67 -16.12
N ALA A 216 27.16 -6.91 -16.76
CA ALA A 216 26.07 -7.42 -17.61
C ALA A 216 25.20 -8.50 -16.92
N ALA A 217 25.19 -8.52 -15.58
CA ALA A 217 24.41 -9.44 -14.78
C ALA A 217 23.07 -8.83 -14.37
N GLN A 218 22.02 -9.65 -14.31
CA GLN A 218 20.68 -9.23 -13.89
C GLN A 218 20.61 -8.98 -12.38
N LEU A 219 21.15 -7.84 -11.93
CA LEU A 219 21.10 -7.45 -10.51
C LEU A 219 19.76 -6.82 -10.13
N PRO A 220 19.27 -7.03 -8.89
CA PRO A 220 17.94 -6.61 -8.44
C PRO A 220 17.90 -5.13 -7.99
N VAL A 221 18.25 -4.20 -8.89
CA VAL A 221 18.25 -2.74 -8.61
C VAL A 221 16.90 -2.23 -8.11
N ALA A 222 15.81 -2.86 -8.55
CA ALA A 222 14.45 -2.49 -8.15
C ALA A 222 14.20 -2.56 -6.64
N ILE A 223 14.87 -3.47 -5.90
CA ILE A 223 14.68 -3.62 -4.46
C ILE A 223 15.13 -2.37 -3.70
N PRO A 224 16.42 -1.97 -3.73
CA PRO A 224 16.86 -0.78 -3.00
C PRO A 224 16.23 0.52 -3.55
N LEU A 225 15.92 0.58 -4.84
CA LEU A 225 15.21 1.73 -5.41
C LEU A 225 13.80 1.87 -4.82
N ALA A 226 13.04 0.78 -4.72
CA ALA A 226 11.72 0.79 -4.10
C ALA A 226 11.79 1.15 -2.61
N LEU A 227 12.77 0.61 -1.87
CA LEU A 227 12.99 0.96 -0.47
C LEU A 227 13.33 2.45 -0.30
N ALA A 228 14.06 3.06 -1.25
CA ALA A 228 14.30 4.49 -1.25
C ALA A 228 13.00 5.31 -1.45
N LEU A 229 12.13 4.90 -2.39
CA LEU A 229 10.83 5.54 -2.59
C LEU A 229 9.91 5.40 -1.36
N MET A 230 9.95 4.24 -0.69
CA MET A 230 9.22 4.02 0.57
C MET A 230 9.79 4.88 1.71
N ALA A 231 11.11 4.98 1.84
CA ALA A 231 11.74 5.85 2.83
C ALA A 231 11.41 7.34 2.59
N LEU A 232 11.33 7.77 1.33
CA LEU A 232 10.84 9.10 0.97
C LEU A 232 9.37 9.29 1.39
N GLY A 233 8.52 8.29 1.18
CA GLY A 233 7.13 8.28 1.68
C GLY A 233 7.04 8.50 3.19
N ASP A 234 7.91 7.86 3.98
CA ASP A 234 7.97 8.07 5.45
C ASP A 234 8.46 9.46 5.83
N ILE A 235 9.38 10.06 5.07
CA ILE A 235 9.82 11.46 5.26
C ILE A 235 8.66 12.42 4.99
N ILE A 236 7.89 12.21 3.92
CA ILE A 236 6.69 13.02 3.63
C ILE A 236 5.66 12.86 4.75
N ARG A 237 5.47 11.64 5.26
CA ARG A 237 4.60 11.38 6.41
C ARG A 237 5.07 12.12 7.65
N ALA A 238 6.36 12.12 7.94
CA ALA A 238 6.93 12.82 9.09
C ALA A 238 6.63 14.33 9.05
N TYR A 239 6.74 14.95 7.87
CA TYR A 239 6.32 16.34 7.67
C TYR A 239 4.82 16.54 7.93
N SER A 240 3.96 15.63 7.44
CA SER A 240 2.51 15.73 7.69
C SER A 240 2.12 15.67 9.17
N ARG A 241 2.99 15.12 10.04
CA ARG A 241 2.82 15.07 11.49
C ARG A 241 3.42 16.27 12.22
N GLY A 242 4.20 17.10 11.53
CA GLY A 242 4.95 18.20 12.13
C GLY A 242 6.34 17.80 12.66
N ASP A 243 6.81 16.56 12.45
CA ASP A 243 8.12 16.11 12.92
C ASP A 243 9.29 16.75 12.15
N LEU A 244 9.05 17.18 10.92
CA LEU A 244 10.06 17.67 9.98
C LEU A 244 9.63 19.00 9.37
N LEU A 245 10.62 19.82 9.02
CA LEU A 245 10.40 21.06 8.29
C LEU A 245 10.15 20.78 6.80
N ARG A 246 9.39 21.67 6.15
CA ARG A 246 9.12 21.61 4.70
C ARG A 246 10.42 21.57 3.89
N GLY A 247 11.43 22.35 4.27
CA GLY A 247 12.74 22.38 3.61
C GLY A 247 13.45 21.02 3.61
N THR A 248 13.27 20.21 4.66
CA THR A 248 13.81 18.84 4.71
C THR A 248 13.15 17.95 3.66
N VAL A 249 11.83 18.02 3.50
CA VAL A 249 11.12 17.23 2.47
C VAL A 249 11.56 17.64 1.08
N ILE A 250 11.66 18.95 0.81
CA ILE A 250 12.12 19.49 -0.48
C ILE A 250 13.53 18.98 -0.80
N LEU A 251 14.46 19.09 0.15
CA LEU A 251 15.83 18.63 -0.02
C LEU A 251 15.90 17.13 -0.35
N TRP A 252 15.25 16.28 0.44
CA TRP A 252 15.29 14.83 0.20
C TRP A 252 14.55 14.42 -1.08
N THR A 253 13.46 15.10 -1.43
CA THR A 253 12.77 14.90 -2.71
C THR A 253 13.70 15.24 -3.88
N PHE A 254 14.40 16.38 -3.79
CA PHE A 254 15.37 16.80 -4.80
C PHE A 254 16.52 15.80 -4.95
N ILE A 255 17.11 15.35 -3.82
CA ILE A 255 18.17 14.33 -3.82
C ILE A 255 17.70 13.05 -4.51
N VAL A 256 16.49 12.56 -4.18
CA VAL A 256 15.93 11.36 -4.83
C VAL A 256 15.73 11.62 -6.32
N ALA A 257 15.11 12.74 -6.71
CA ALA A 257 14.86 13.06 -8.10
C ALA A 257 16.14 13.11 -8.96
N VAL A 258 17.21 13.70 -8.42
CA VAL A 258 18.52 13.74 -9.08
C VAL A 258 19.14 12.34 -9.13
N ALA A 259 19.07 11.57 -8.04
CA ALA A 259 19.63 10.22 -7.98
C ALA A 259 18.92 9.23 -8.92
N LEU A 260 17.63 9.43 -9.21
CA LEU A 260 16.87 8.59 -10.16
C LEU A 260 17.50 8.56 -11.55
N ILE A 261 18.12 9.66 -11.99
CA ILE A 261 18.71 9.77 -13.33
C ILE A 261 19.84 8.74 -13.52
N PRO A 262 20.98 8.81 -12.79
CA PRO A 262 22.04 7.84 -12.97
C PRO A 262 21.61 6.42 -12.60
N ILE A 263 20.77 6.22 -11.57
CA ILE A 263 20.29 4.89 -11.19
C ILE A 263 19.55 4.23 -12.37
N CYS A 264 18.63 4.95 -13.00
CA CYS A 264 17.82 4.37 -14.07
C CYS A 264 18.62 4.21 -15.37
N LEU A 265 19.49 5.17 -15.71
CA LEU A 265 20.35 5.08 -16.89
C LEU A 265 21.30 3.87 -16.83
N PHE A 266 21.91 3.61 -15.68
CA PHE A 266 22.79 2.44 -15.54
C PHE A 266 22.04 1.12 -15.38
N ALA A 267 20.79 1.14 -14.88
CA ALA A 267 20.05 -0.09 -14.61
C ALA A 267 19.20 -0.60 -15.78
N TYR A 268 18.76 0.28 -16.68
CA TYR A 268 17.70 -0.03 -17.64
C TYR A 268 18.03 0.35 -19.09
N ASP A 269 19.30 0.55 -19.42
CA ASP A 269 19.80 0.79 -20.79
C ASP A 269 18.95 1.84 -21.54
N ASP A 270 18.43 1.51 -22.72
CA ASP A 270 17.60 2.39 -23.56
C ASP A 270 16.33 2.92 -22.85
N PHE A 271 15.82 2.18 -21.86
CA PHE A 271 14.65 2.56 -21.07
C PHE A 271 14.99 3.43 -19.85
N GLY A 272 16.27 3.77 -19.64
CA GLY A 272 16.74 4.47 -18.45
C GLY A 272 16.07 5.83 -18.24
N TRP A 273 15.92 6.63 -19.30
CA TRP A 273 15.26 7.94 -19.22
C TRP A 273 13.78 7.82 -18.88
N GLY A 274 13.05 6.94 -19.57
CA GLY A 274 11.63 6.74 -19.28
C GLY A 274 11.40 6.17 -17.89
N ALA A 275 12.28 5.29 -17.40
CA ALA A 275 12.25 4.82 -16.04
C ALA A 275 12.47 5.95 -15.02
N ALA A 276 13.44 6.84 -15.23
CA ALA A 276 13.67 7.99 -14.36
C ALA A 276 12.45 8.92 -14.34
N LEU A 277 11.92 9.26 -15.53
CA LEU A 277 10.76 10.13 -15.69
C LEU A 277 9.52 9.57 -15.01
N SER A 278 9.22 8.27 -15.17
CA SER A 278 8.08 7.63 -14.53
C SER A 278 8.16 7.63 -13.01
N ASN A 279 9.33 7.36 -12.44
CA ASN A 279 9.52 7.44 -10.98
C ASN A 279 9.41 8.88 -10.47
N ALA A 280 9.99 9.86 -11.18
CA ALA A 280 9.89 11.27 -10.83
C ALA A 280 8.43 11.78 -10.92
N ALA A 281 7.69 11.37 -11.95
CA ALA A 281 6.28 11.69 -12.10
C ALA A 281 5.42 11.08 -10.99
N ALA A 282 5.75 9.88 -10.51
CA ALA A 282 5.05 9.27 -9.38
C ALA A 282 5.25 10.08 -8.09
N ILE A 283 6.47 10.56 -7.83
CA ILE A 283 6.78 11.46 -6.71
C ILE A 283 6.01 12.78 -6.85
N ALA A 284 6.05 13.41 -8.03
CA ALA A 284 5.34 14.65 -8.30
C ALA A 284 3.82 14.50 -8.12
N THR A 285 3.24 13.41 -8.64
CA THR A 285 1.81 13.11 -8.49
C THR A 285 1.44 12.93 -7.02
N PHE A 286 2.24 12.17 -6.27
CA PHE A 286 1.97 11.96 -4.85
C PHE A 286 1.98 13.27 -4.07
N LEU A 287 2.99 14.13 -4.28
CA LEU A 287 3.09 15.43 -3.62
C LEU A 287 1.94 16.37 -4.02
N PHE A 288 1.58 16.39 -5.31
CA PHE A 288 0.45 17.17 -5.81
C PHE A 288 -0.87 16.73 -5.19
N ALA A 289 -1.14 15.42 -5.18
CA ALA A 289 -2.33 14.85 -4.56
C ALA A 289 -2.36 15.10 -3.04
N TYR A 290 -1.21 15.04 -2.37
CA TYR A 290 -1.10 15.39 -0.95
C TYR A 290 -1.44 16.87 -0.70
N GLN A 291 -1.01 17.78 -1.57
CA GLN A 291 -1.35 19.21 -1.46
C GLN A 291 -2.86 19.45 -1.66
N LEU A 292 -3.49 18.68 -2.55
CA LEU A 292 -4.92 18.74 -2.84
C LEU A 292 -5.80 17.86 -1.93
N ARG A 293 -5.24 17.25 -0.87
CA ARG A 293 -5.96 16.27 -0.02
C ARG A 293 -7.30 16.80 0.52
N GLU A 294 -7.38 18.08 0.90
CA GLU A 294 -8.61 18.70 1.40
C GLU A 294 -9.69 18.79 0.31
N PHE A 295 -9.29 19.08 -0.94
CA PHE A 295 -10.18 19.09 -2.10
C PHE A 295 -10.76 17.69 -2.36
N PHE A 296 -9.93 16.65 -2.33
CA PHE A 296 -10.40 15.25 -2.44
C PHE A 296 -11.39 14.88 -1.33
N ALA A 297 -11.16 15.36 -0.11
CA ALA A 297 -12.01 15.05 1.03
C ALA A 297 -13.37 15.76 0.99
N ASN A 298 -13.42 16.98 0.45
CA ASN A 298 -14.63 17.80 0.41
C ASN A 298 -15.58 17.41 -0.73
N LEU A 299 -15.06 16.93 -1.86
CA LEU A 299 -15.89 16.49 -2.97
C LEU A 299 -16.50 15.11 -2.71
N ARG A 300 -17.84 15.05 -2.59
CA ARG A 300 -18.58 13.83 -2.29
C ARG A 300 -18.30 12.69 -3.28
N ILE A 301 -18.24 13.01 -4.57
CA ILE A 301 -17.98 12.03 -5.63
C ILE A 301 -16.57 11.45 -5.48
N LEU A 302 -15.55 12.30 -5.36
CA LEU A 302 -14.18 11.84 -5.17
C LEU A 302 -14.04 11.03 -3.90
N ARG A 303 -14.63 11.46 -2.79
CA ARG A 303 -14.63 10.70 -1.53
C ARG A 303 -15.24 9.31 -1.69
N ALA A 304 -16.41 9.20 -2.32
CA ALA A 304 -17.08 7.92 -2.54
C ALA A 304 -16.27 6.99 -3.44
N THR A 305 -15.84 7.49 -4.61
CA THR A 305 -15.05 6.72 -5.58
C THR A 305 -13.69 6.32 -5.02
N SER A 306 -13.03 7.20 -4.26
CA SER A 306 -11.74 6.91 -3.64
C SER A 306 -11.85 5.77 -2.64
N ASN A 307 -12.86 5.81 -1.76
CA ASN A 307 -13.07 4.73 -0.79
C ASN A 307 -13.29 3.39 -1.49
N PHE A 308 -14.21 3.36 -2.46
CA PHE A 308 -14.51 2.14 -3.20
C PHE A 308 -13.28 1.58 -3.92
N LEU A 309 -12.61 2.39 -4.77
CA LEU A 309 -11.46 1.94 -5.55
C LEU A 309 -10.26 1.60 -4.67
N GLY A 310 -10.05 2.35 -3.58
CA GLY A 310 -8.97 2.10 -2.63
C GLY A 310 -9.15 0.81 -1.85
N GLU A 311 -10.39 0.49 -1.44
CA GLU A 311 -10.74 -0.73 -0.72
C GLU A 311 -10.45 -1.96 -1.57
N ILE A 312 -10.97 -2.01 -2.80
CA ILE A 312 -10.81 -3.17 -3.70
C ILE A 312 -9.44 -3.21 -4.40
N SER A 313 -8.61 -2.17 -4.25
CA SER A 313 -7.35 -2.00 -5.01
C SER A 313 -6.43 -3.22 -4.94
N TYR A 314 -6.37 -3.90 -3.78
CA TYR A 314 -5.49 -5.05 -3.61
C TYR A 314 -6.02 -6.30 -4.31
N SER A 315 -7.28 -6.66 -4.06
CA SER A 315 -7.97 -7.72 -4.81
C SER A 315 -7.89 -7.50 -6.33
N PHE A 316 -8.13 -6.27 -6.80
CA PHE A 316 -8.03 -5.92 -8.22
C PHE A 316 -6.60 -6.06 -8.75
N TYR A 317 -5.60 -5.60 -7.99
CA TYR A 317 -4.19 -5.75 -8.35
C TYR A 317 -3.75 -7.22 -8.41
N LEU A 318 -4.33 -8.13 -7.64
CA LEU A 318 -3.99 -9.55 -7.74
C LEU A 318 -4.72 -10.26 -8.87
N LEU A 319 -6.00 -9.93 -9.08
CA LEU A 319 -6.86 -10.65 -10.02
C LEU A 319 -6.79 -10.11 -11.45
N HIS A 320 -6.23 -8.91 -11.68
CA HIS A 320 -6.16 -8.37 -13.03
C HIS A 320 -5.47 -9.30 -14.02
N GLY A 321 -4.37 -9.94 -13.63
CA GLY A 321 -3.65 -10.90 -14.48
C GLY A 321 -4.49 -12.16 -14.72
N PRO A 322 -4.72 -12.98 -13.68
CA PRO A 322 -5.40 -14.28 -13.83
C PRO A 322 -6.82 -14.21 -14.38
N ILE A 323 -7.58 -13.15 -14.05
CA ILE A 323 -8.98 -13.01 -14.47
C ILE A 323 -9.09 -11.96 -15.58
N GLY A 324 -8.65 -10.73 -15.30
CA GLY A 324 -8.94 -9.60 -16.19
C GLY A 324 -8.30 -9.74 -17.57
N LEU A 325 -7.03 -10.10 -17.62
CA LEU A 325 -6.32 -10.32 -18.87
C LEU A 325 -6.84 -11.55 -19.63
N GLU A 326 -7.30 -12.58 -18.92
CA GLU A 326 -7.87 -13.77 -19.54
C GLU A 326 -9.26 -13.50 -20.14
N ILE A 327 -10.10 -12.72 -19.46
CA ILE A 327 -11.36 -12.24 -20.04
C ILE A 327 -11.06 -11.37 -21.26
N ALA A 328 -10.10 -10.45 -21.16
CA ALA A 328 -9.73 -9.61 -22.29
C ALA A 328 -9.24 -10.43 -23.49
N ARG A 329 -8.39 -11.43 -23.25
CA ARG A 329 -7.92 -12.38 -24.27
C ARG A 329 -9.10 -13.07 -24.95
N ALA A 330 -10.00 -13.67 -24.17
CA ALA A 330 -11.16 -14.38 -24.72
C ALA A 330 -12.11 -13.48 -25.54
N VAL A 331 -12.27 -12.21 -25.15
CA VAL A 331 -13.05 -11.24 -25.92
C VAL A 331 -12.31 -10.83 -27.20
N TYR A 332 -10.99 -10.60 -27.10
CA TYR A 332 -10.17 -10.23 -28.25
C TYR A 332 -10.16 -11.34 -29.30
N ASP A 333 -9.96 -12.60 -28.90
CA ASP A 333 -9.93 -13.74 -29.82
C ASP A 333 -11.24 -13.89 -30.63
N ARG A 334 -12.37 -13.44 -30.07
CA ARG A 334 -13.69 -13.48 -30.75
C ARG A 334 -13.98 -12.26 -31.60
N THR A 335 -13.39 -11.10 -31.27
CA THR A 335 -13.81 -9.80 -31.83
C THR A 335 -12.72 -9.08 -32.62
N GLY A 336 -11.45 -9.47 -32.46
CA GLY A 336 -10.27 -8.78 -32.99
C GLY A 336 -10.05 -7.37 -32.47
N SER A 337 -10.91 -6.86 -31.58
CA SER A 337 -10.90 -5.47 -31.14
C SER A 337 -10.31 -5.33 -29.74
N ALA A 338 -9.12 -4.74 -29.69
CA ALA A 338 -8.41 -4.38 -28.47
C ALA A 338 -9.29 -3.52 -27.55
N THR A 339 -9.83 -2.43 -28.09
CA THR A 339 -10.66 -1.49 -27.35
C THR A 339 -11.90 -2.15 -26.76
N TYR A 340 -12.53 -3.05 -27.52
CA TYR A 340 -13.69 -3.79 -27.04
C TYR A 340 -13.31 -4.79 -25.93
N ALA A 341 -12.24 -5.54 -26.12
CA ALA A 341 -11.68 -6.40 -25.07
C ALA A 341 -11.37 -5.61 -23.80
N MET A 342 -10.81 -4.40 -23.91
CA MET A 342 -10.54 -3.53 -22.76
C MET A 342 -11.80 -3.10 -22.01
N ALA A 343 -12.79 -2.59 -22.75
CA ALA A 343 -14.02 -2.10 -22.14
C ALA A 343 -14.81 -3.23 -21.46
N VAL A 344 -14.89 -4.39 -22.12
CA VAL A 344 -15.69 -5.53 -21.64
C VAL A 344 -14.99 -6.26 -20.50
N SER A 345 -13.66 -6.36 -20.47
CA SER A 345 -12.93 -7.05 -19.39
C SER A 345 -12.87 -6.25 -18.09
N LEU A 346 -12.89 -4.91 -18.16
CA LEU A 346 -12.73 -4.05 -16.99
C LEU A 346 -13.86 -4.22 -15.98
N VAL A 347 -15.12 -4.20 -16.44
CA VAL A 347 -16.29 -4.27 -15.55
C VAL A 347 -16.34 -5.60 -14.78
N PRO A 348 -16.26 -6.78 -15.42
CA PRO A 348 -16.18 -8.06 -14.71
C PRO A 348 -14.98 -8.13 -13.76
N THR A 349 -13.82 -7.60 -14.15
CA THR A 349 -12.64 -7.61 -13.28
C THR A 349 -12.88 -6.80 -12.01
N ILE A 350 -13.45 -5.60 -12.12
CA ILE A 350 -13.82 -4.77 -10.96
C ILE A 350 -14.87 -5.49 -10.10
N THR A 351 -15.92 -6.05 -10.71
CA THR A 351 -16.99 -6.75 -9.99
C THR A 351 -16.47 -7.97 -9.24
N LEU A 352 -15.67 -8.82 -9.88
CA LEU A 352 -15.08 -10.01 -9.24
C LEU A 352 -14.10 -9.61 -8.13
N SER A 353 -13.30 -8.55 -8.34
CA SER A 353 -12.40 -8.02 -7.31
C SER A 353 -13.16 -7.49 -6.10
N TRP A 354 -14.31 -6.84 -6.32
CA TRP A 354 -15.19 -6.42 -5.24
C TRP A 354 -15.78 -7.61 -4.48
N ILE A 355 -16.23 -8.66 -5.18
CA ILE A 355 -16.72 -9.89 -4.53
C ILE A 355 -15.63 -10.53 -3.66
N VAL A 356 -14.42 -10.68 -4.20
CA VAL A 356 -13.28 -11.26 -3.47
C VAL A 356 -12.87 -10.39 -2.29
N TYR A 357 -12.93 -9.07 -2.45
CA TYR A 357 -12.69 -8.15 -1.34
C TYR A 357 -13.67 -8.40 -0.18
N GLN A 358 -14.96 -8.55 -0.47
CA GLN A 358 -15.99 -8.76 0.56
C GLN A 358 -15.93 -10.14 1.19
N LEU A 359 -15.61 -11.18 0.41
CA LEU A 359 -15.65 -12.58 0.88
C LEU A 359 -14.33 -13.07 1.48
N VAL A 360 -13.20 -12.51 1.06
CA VAL A 360 -11.86 -13.00 1.43
C VAL A 360 -11.04 -11.93 2.13
N GLU A 361 -10.79 -10.80 1.45
CA GLU A 361 -9.84 -9.79 1.92
C GLU A 361 -10.32 -9.09 3.20
N SER A 362 -11.53 -8.53 3.19
CA SER A 362 -12.10 -7.78 4.30
C SER A 362 -12.33 -8.67 5.55
N PRO A 363 -12.94 -9.87 5.43
CA PRO A 363 -13.09 -10.78 6.57
C PRO A 363 -11.74 -11.19 7.18
N ALA A 364 -10.73 -11.46 6.36
CA ALA A 364 -9.41 -11.82 6.86
C ALA A 364 -8.76 -10.67 7.64
N ILE A 365 -8.84 -9.43 7.14
CA ILE A 365 -8.35 -8.25 7.85
C ILE A 365 -9.08 -8.07 9.20
N MET A 366 -10.40 -8.29 9.23
CA MET A 366 -11.17 -8.24 10.47
C MET A 366 -10.74 -9.33 11.46
N LEU A 367 -10.49 -10.55 10.98
CA LEU A 367 -9.97 -11.64 11.80
C LEU A 367 -8.61 -11.28 12.42
N GLY A 368 -7.68 -10.74 11.64
CA GLY A 368 -6.40 -10.25 12.16
C GLY A 368 -6.55 -9.19 13.26
N ARG A 369 -7.50 -8.25 13.11
CA ARG A 369 -7.80 -7.24 14.14
C ARG A 369 -8.42 -7.83 15.41
N ARG A 370 -9.25 -8.88 15.27
CA ARG A 370 -9.83 -9.62 16.41
C ARG A 370 -8.74 -10.36 17.18
N LEU A 371 -7.83 -11.05 16.48
CA LEU A 371 -6.72 -11.79 17.10
C LEU A 371 -5.75 -10.89 17.88
N THR A 372 -5.61 -9.62 17.49
CA THR A 372 -4.78 -8.65 18.22
C THR A 372 -5.51 -7.92 19.35
N GLY A 373 -6.78 -8.23 19.62
CA GLY A 373 -7.59 -7.60 20.66
C GLY A 373 -8.08 -6.18 20.33
N GLU A 374 -7.84 -5.68 19.11
CA GLU A 374 -8.26 -4.33 18.72
C GLU A 374 -9.77 -4.23 18.45
N ALA A 375 -10.39 -5.35 18.04
CA ALA A 375 -11.83 -5.41 17.81
C ALA A 375 -12.63 -5.23 19.12
N SER A 376 -12.21 -5.88 20.21
CA SER A 376 -12.82 -5.72 21.53
C SER A 376 -12.56 -4.33 22.11
N ALA A 377 -11.35 -3.76 21.95
CA ALA A 377 -11.06 -2.42 22.44
C ALA A 377 -11.93 -1.33 21.77
N ARG A 378 -12.23 -1.46 20.46
CA ARG A 378 -13.12 -0.53 19.76
C ARG A 378 -14.59 -0.71 20.16
N GLN A 379 -15.03 -1.95 20.38
CA GLN A 379 -16.40 -2.21 20.86
C GLN A 379 -16.59 -1.72 22.30
N ILE A 380 -15.57 -1.88 23.16
CA ILE A 380 -15.56 -1.36 24.54
C ILE A 380 -15.53 0.16 24.53
N ALA A 381 -14.69 0.81 23.72
CA ALA A 381 -14.65 2.27 23.63
C ALA A 381 -15.96 2.87 23.07
N VAL A 382 -16.61 2.18 22.12
CA VAL A 382 -17.93 2.58 21.61
C VAL A 382 -19.02 2.34 22.66
N ALA A 383 -18.95 1.26 23.43
CA ALA A 383 -19.87 0.99 24.53
C ALA A 383 -19.70 1.95 25.71
N GLU A 384 -18.46 2.35 26.04
CA GLU A 384 -18.15 3.36 27.05
C GLU A 384 -18.58 4.76 26.61
N ALA A 385 -18.36 5.13 25.35
CA ALA A 385 -18.84 6.40 24.78
C ALA A 385 -20.37 6.44 24.61
N ALA A 386 -21.04 5.30 24.63
CA ALA A 386 -22.50 5.17 24.57
C ALA A 386 -23.13 5.03 25.97
N ARG A 387 -22.35 5.03 27.06
CA ARG A 387 -22.91 5.16 28.41
C ARG A 387 -23.38 6.61 28.57
N PRO A 388 -24.67 6.86 28.84
CA PRO A 388 -25.11 8.20 29.21
C PRO A 388 -24.38 8.62 30.48
N ASP A 389 -23.85 9.85 30.49
CA ASP A 389 -23.19 10.45 31.65
C ASP A 389 -24.14 10.38 32.85
N VAL A 390 -23.88 9.47 33.79
CA VAL A 390 -24.51 9.51 35.10
C VAL A 390 -23.80 10.62 35.87
N TYR A 391 -24.24 11.85 35.66
CA TYR A 391 -23.99 12.92 36.62
C TYR A 391 -24.66 12.49 37.94
N PRO A 392 -23.97 12.54 39.09
CA PRO A 392 -24.67 12.42 40.37
C PRO A 392 -25.62 13.61 40.47
N ILE A 393 -26.92 13.33 40.58
CA ILE A 393 -27.93 14.31 40.93
C ILE A 393 -27.58 14.79 42.34
N VAL A 394 -27.04 16.00 42.45
CA VAL A 394 -27.00 16.73 43.71
C VAL A 394 -28.45 17.18 43.94
N ASP A 395 -29.10 16.55 44.91
CA ASP A 395 -30.44 16.91 45.36
C ASP A 395 -30.36 18.29 46.03
N VAL A 396 -30.81 19.33 45.34
CA VAL A 396 -30.96 20.68 45.92
C VAL A 396 -32.42 20.82 46.32
N ALA A 397 -32.75 20.25 47.48
CA ALA A 397 -33.98 20.51 48.20
C ALA A 397 -33.61 20.85 49.65
N ASP A 398 -33.58 22.16 49.93
CA ASP A 398 -33.82 22.84 51.22
C ASP A 398 -32.86 24.01 51.43
N ALA A 399 -33.28 25.18 50.94
CA ALA A 399 -32.82 26.48 51.43
C ALA A 399 -33.86 27.55 51.07
N ASN A 400 -35.07 27.42 51.62
CA ASN A 400 -35.98 28.53 51.82
C ASN A 400 -36.23 28.60 53.32
N GLU A 401 -35.57 29.51 54.03
CA GLU A 401 -36.17 30.28 55.14
C GLU A 401 -35.19 31.30 55.76
N ILE A 402 -35.71 32.51 55.93
CA ILE A 402 -35.52 33.41 57.09
C ILE A 402 -34.45 34.54 57.03
N THR A 403 -35.02 35.71 56.71
CA THR A 403 -34.90 37.06 57.30
C THR A 403 -33.71 37.98 57.03
N VAL A 404 -34.08 39.08 56.37
CA VAL A 404 -33.58 40.45 56.51
C VAL A 404 -33.68 40.91 57.96
N ASP A 405 -32.55 41.37 58.52
CA ASP A 405 -32.41 42.61 59.28
C ASP A 405 -30.95 43.11 59.19
#